data_AF-A0A255HC48-F1
#
_entry.id   AF-A0A255HC48-F1
#
_cell.length_a   1.000
_cell.length_b   1.000
_cell.length_c   1.000
_cell.angle_alpha   90.00
_cell.angle_beta   90.00
_cell.angle_gamma   90.00
#
_symmetry.space_group_name_H-M   'P 1'
#
loop_
_entity.id
_entity.type
_entity.pdbx_description
1 polymer ?
#
loop_
_entity_poly.entity_id
_entity_poly.type
_entity_poly.pdbx_seq_one_letter_code
_entity_poly.pdbx_strand_id
1 'polypeptide(L)'
;MTSAAGHISLDELADAAERLLADDHAAQVRAHVAACTRCAEAETALTHTRSALTEEPTPAMPAAVFDRLNRVVEAEVERRRAGGSQAEADVEQAARAKRSVGNFGQHPDFDRKWSPEQVRRGDRLSRSE
;
A
#
# COMPACT_ATOMS: atom_id res chain seq x y z
N MET A 1 -0.35 -16.71 28.25
CA MET A 1 -0.81 -17.21 29.55
C MET A 1 0.41 -17.30 30.45
N THR A 2 0.49 -16.44 31.47
CA THR A 2 1.57 -16.46 32.48
C THR A 2 1.70 -17.85 33.10
N SER A 3 2.94 -18.35 33.20
CA SER A 3 3.21 -19.65 33.82
C SER A 3 2.91 -19.61 35.33
N ALA A 4 2.78 -20.78 35.97
CA ALA A 4 2.36 -20.95 37.37
C ALA A 4 3.19 -20.17 38.42
N ALA A 5 4.34 -19.62 38.03
CA ALA A 5 5.24 -18.83 38.87
C ALA A 5 5.23 -17.31 38.59
N GLY A 6 4.26 -16.78 37.84
CA GLY A 6 4.15 -15.33 37.56
C GLY A 6 5.15 -14.80 36.52
N HIS A 7 5.76 -15.69 35.74
CA HIS A 7 6.65 -15.36 34.63
C HIS A 7 5.93 -15.50 33.29
N ILE A 8 6.40 -14.76 32.29
CA ILE A 8 5.98 -14.94 30.90
C ILE A 8 6.38 -16.34 30.44
N SER A 9 5.50 -17.00 29.69
CA SER A 9 5.80 -18.32 29.13
C SER A 9 6.92 -18.22 28.09
N LEU A 10 7.65 -19.32 27.88
CA LEU A 10 8.73 -19.33 26.88
C LEU A 10 8.19 -19.07 25.47
N ASP A 11 7.01 -19.61 25.15
CA ASP A 11 6.33 -19.40 23.88
C ASP A 11 5.97 -17.92 23.67
N GLU A 12 5.44 -17.25 24.70
CA GLU A 12 5.15 -15.81 24.60
C GLU A 12 6.42 -14.95 24.48
N LEU A 13 7.53 -15.34 25.10
CA LEU A 13 8.82 -14.67 24.90
C LEU A 13 9.31 -14.86 23.46
N ALA A 14 9.17 -16.07 22.90
CA ALA A 14 9.52 -16.35 21.51
C ALA A 14 8.63 -15.56 20.53
N ASP A 15 7.32 -15.54 20.74
CA ASP A 15 6.38 -14.77 19.92
C ASP A 15 6.66 -13.27 20.00
N ALA A 16 7.04 -12.77 21.18
CA ALA A 16 7.43 -11.37 21.35
C ALA A 16 8.72 -11.04 20.58
N ALA A 17 9.73 -11.92 20.63
CA ALA A 17 11.01 -11.77 19.93
C ALA A 17 10.83 -11.80 18.40
N GLU A 18 9.91 -12.62 17.90
CA GLU A 18 9.58 -12.77 16.48
C GLU A 18 8.47 -11.80 16.01
N ARG A 19 8.08 -10.84 16.86
CA ARG A 19 7.07 -9.78 16.56
C ARG A 19 5.71 -10.33 16.12
N LEU A 20 5.32 -11.48 16.68
CA LEU A 20 4.04 -12.14 16.39
C LEU A 20 2.92 -11.70 17.33
N LEU A 21 3.27 -11.05 18.44
CA LEU A 21 2.30 -10.47 19.36
C LEU A 21 1.77 -9.12 18.86
N ALA A 22 0.51 -8.82 19.19
CA ALA A 22 -0.04 -7.48 19.02
C ALA A 22 0.79 -6.45 19.79
N ASP A 23 0.91 -5.23 19.25
CA ASP A 23 1.83 -4.20 19.77
C ASP A 23 1.66 -3.91 21.27
N ASP A 24 0.42 -3.81 21.74
CA ASP A 24 0.10 -3.57 23.15
C ASP A 24 0.56 -4.73 24.05
N HIS A 25 0.37 -5.97 23.59
CA HIS A 25 0.80 -7.16 24.34
C HIS A 25 2.33 -7.28 24.32
N ALA A 26 2.96 -7.03 23.18
CA ALA A 26 4.41 -7.01 23.06
C ALA A 26 5.04 -5.94 23.99
N ALA A 27 4.40 -4.78 24.15
CA ALA A 27 4.84 -3.74 25.08
C ALA A 27 4.78 -4.20 26.55
N GLN A 28 3.73 -4.93 26.94
CA GLN A 28 3.60 -5.50 28.28
C GLN A 28 4.67 -6.55 28.56
N VAL A 29 4.93 -7.46 27.60
CA VAL A 29 6.00 -8.46 27.72
C VAL A 29 7.36 -7.78 27.88
N ARG A 30 7.68 -6.79 27.03
CA ARG A 30 8.93 -6.01 27.15
C ARG A 30 9.07 -5.32 28.50
N ALA A 31 8.00 -4.73 29.03
CA ALA A 31 8.00 -4.11 30.35
C ALA A 31 8.28 -5.13 31.47
N HIS A 32 7.71 -6.34 31.38
CA HIS A 32 8.00 -7.41 32.32
C HIS A 32 9.46 -7.87 32.24
N VAL A 33 9.97 -8.11 31.02
CA VAL A 33 11.35 -8.56 30.79
C VAL A 33 12.35 -7.56 31.35
N ALA A 34 12.13 -6.26 31.14
CA ALA A 34 12.97 -5.20 31.69
C ALA A 34 13.02 -5.19 33.23
N ALA A 35 11.98 -5.70 33.90
CA ALA A 35 11.87 -5.75 35.35
C ALA A 35 12.19 -7.12 35.97
N CYS A 36 12.35 -8.18 35.15
CA CYS A 36 12.51 -9.56 35.63
C CYS A 36 13.76 -10.23 35.04
N THR A 37 14.81 -10.35 35.87
CA THR A 37 16.10 -10.97 35.48
C THR A 37 15.93 -12.36 34.86
N ARG A 38 15.06 -13.21 35.41
CA ARG A 38 14.82 -14.55 34.87
C ARG A 38 14.26 -14.53 33.45
N CYS A 39 13.32 -13.63 33.17
CA CYS A 39 12.76 -13.50 31.81
C CYS A 39 13.78 -12.89 30.86
N ALA A 40 14.61 -11.94 31.32
CA ALA A 40 15.71 -11.39 30.53
C ALA A 40 16.78 -12.45 30.19
N GLU A 41 17.12 -13.34 31.12
CA GLU A 41 18.02 -14.48 30.88
C GLU A 41 17.42 -15.44 29.84
N ALA A 42 16.13 -15.75 29.93
CA ALA A 42 15.44 -16.59 28.95
C ALA A 42 15.41 -15.96 27.56
N GLU A 43 15.10 -14.65 27.46
CA GLU A 43 15.14 -13.89 26.20
C GLU A 43 16.55 -13.88 25.59
N THR A 44 17.58 -13.73 26.42
CA THR A 44 18.99 -13.79 25.99
C THR A 44 19.33 -15.18 25.42
N ALA A 45 18.89 -16.25 26.07
CA ALA A 45 19.10 -17.61 25.59
C ALA A 45 18.39 -17.89 24.25
N LEU A 46 17.16 -17.37 24.07
CA LEU A 46 16.45 -17.43 22.80
C LEU A 46 17.20 -16.67 21.69
N THR A 47 17.69 -15.47 21.99
CA THR A 47 18.47 -14.66 21.05
C THR A 47 19.75 -15.37 20.62
N HIS A 48 20.47 -15.99 21.57
CA HIS A 48 21.67 -16.78 21.28
C HIS A 48 21.35 -17.98 20.38
N THR A 49 20.26 -18.70 20.67
CA THR A 49 19.79 -19.82 19.85
C THR A 49 19.47 -19.38 18.42
N ARG A 50 18.77 -18.25 18.26
CA ARG A 50 18.46 -17.68 16.94
C ARG A 50 19.73 -17.31 16.18
N SER A 51 20.71 -16.69 16.84
CA SER A 51 22.00 -16.36 16.20
C SER A 51 22.72 -17.62 15.71
N ALA A 52 22.80 -18.66 16.53
CA ALA A 52 23.40 -19.93 16.13
C ALA A 52 22.69 -20.57 14.93
N LEU A 53 21.35 -20.53 14.89
CA LEU A 53 20.58 -21.03 13.75
C LEU A 53 20.76 -20.18 12.48
N THR A 54 21.05 -18.87 12.63
CA THR A 54 21.28 -17.98 11.50
C THR A 54 22.65 -18.22 10.85
N GLU A 55 23.62 -18.72 11.61
CA GLU A 55 24.94 -19.11 11.09
C GLU A 55 24.90 -20.42 10.29
N GLU A 56 23.85 -21.23 10.46
CA GLU A 56 23.69 -22.48 9.72
C GLU A 56 23.45 -22.18 8.22
N PRO A 57 24.27 -22.73 7.31
CA PRO A 57 24.12 -22.48 5.89
C PRO A 57 22.74 -22.93 5.39
N THR A 58 21.98 -21.97 4.86
CA THR A 58 20.68 -22.29 4.25
C THR A 58 20.91 -23.02 2.92
N PRO A 59 20.23 -24.15 2.67
CA PRO A 59 20.32 -24.82 1.37
C PRO A 59 19.87 -23.88 0.25
N ALA A 60 20.51 -23.98 -0.90
CA ALA A 60 20.20 -23.14 -2.04
C ALA A 60 18.73 -23.30 -2.46
N MET A 61 18.09 -22.18 -2.83
CA MET A 61 16.75 -22.20 -3.39
C MET A 61 16.72 -23.04 -4.67
N PRO A 62 15.72 -23.94 -4.87
CA PRO A 62 15.59 -24.68 -6.11
C PRO A 62 15.44 -23.74 -7.32
N ALA A 63 16.22 -23.98 -8.37
CA ALA A 63 16.27 -23.11 -9.56
C ALA A 63 14.88 -22.85 -10.17
N ALA A 64 14.04 -23.88 -10.26
CA ALA A 64 12.68 -23.74 -10.79
C ALA A 64 11.80 -22.74 -10.01
N VAL A 65 12.01 -22.63 -8.69
CA VAL A 65 11.30 -21.66 -7.84
C VAL A 65 11.85 -20.25 -8.11
N PHE A 66 13.17 -20.10 -8.15
CA PHE A 66 13.83 -18.83 -8.46
C PHE A 66 13.38 -18.28 -9.82
N ASP A 67 13.39 -19.11 -10.87
CA ASP A 67 12.98 -18.73 -12.22
C ASP A 67 11.49 -18.37 -12.29
N ARG A 68 10.65 -19.03 -11.50
CA ARG A 68 9.23 -18.69 -11.41
C ARG A 68 9.04 -17.33 -10.73
N LEU A 69 9.76 -17.06 -9.64
CA LEU A 69 9.68 -15.80 -8.92
C LEU A 69 10.15 -14.64 -9.81
N ASN A 70 11.30 -14.77 -10.48
CA ASN A 70 11.83 -13.73 -11.35
C ASN A 70 10.86 -13.38 -12.48
N ARG A 71 10.30 -14.38 -13.18
CA ARG A 71 9.31 -14.13 -14.24
C ARG A 71 8.09 -13.37 -13.74
N VAL A 72 7.59 -13.68 -12.55
CA VAL A 72 6.45 -12.97 -11.96
C VAL A 72 6.82 -11.52 -11.60
N VAL A 73 8.02 -11.32 -11.04
CA VAL A 73 8.52 -9.98 -10.69
C VAL A 73 8.76 -9.14 -11.94
N GLU A 74 9.35 -9.70 -13.00
CA GLU A 74 9.54 -9.04 -14.29
C GLU A 74 8.21 -8.60 -14.90
N ALA A 75 7.24 -9.52 -14.99
CA ALA A 75 5.90 -9.21 -15.49
C ALA A 75 5.18 -8.15 -14.63
N GLU A 76 5.36 -8.17 -13.30
CA GLU A 76 4.84 -7.13 -12.40
C GLU A 76 5.43 -5.77 -12.70
N VAL A 77 6.76 -5.71 -12.85
CA VAL A 77 7.49 -4.48 -13.15
C VAL A 77 7.06 -3.91 -14.50
N GLU A 78 6.94 -4.74 -15.52
CA GLU A 78 6.41 -4.34 -16.83
C GLU A 78 4.99 -3.79 -16.73
N ARG A 79 4.10 -4.47 -16.00
CA ARG A 79 2.73 -4.00 -15.81
C ARG A 79 2.68 -2.65 -15.07
N ARG A 80 3.51 -2.44 -14.05
CA ARG A 80 3.59 -1.16 -13.33
C ARG A 80 4.13 -0.03 -14.21
N ARG A 81 5.14 -0.32 -15.04
CA ARG A 81 5.67 0.63 -16.01
C ARG A 81 4.62 1.01 -17.05
N ALA A 82 3.90 0.02 -17.59
CA ALA A 82 2.79 0.25 -18.51
C ALA A 82 1.67 1.06 -17.87
N GLY A 83 1.25 0.72 -16.64
CA GLY A 83 0.23 1.45 -15.90
C GLY A 83 0.63 2.89 -15.56
N GLY A 84 1.91 3.12 -15.22
CA GLY A 84 2.47 4.47 -15.05
C GLY A 84 2.44 5.27 -16.35
N SER A 85 2.82 4.64 -17.47
CA SER A 85 2.77 5.28 -18.79
C SER A 85 1.34 5.58 -19.25
N GLN A 86 0.37 4.73 -18.88
CA GLN A 86 -1.05 4.96 -19.14
C GLN A 86 -1.59 6.13 -18.31
N ALA A 87 -1.25 6.20 -17.03
CA ALA A 87 -1.65 7.32 -16.17
C ALA A 87 -1.08 8.66 -16.68
N GLU A 88 0.16 8.67 -17.18
CA GLU A 88 0.79 9.87 -17.76
C GLU A 88 0.12 10.27 -19.09
N ALA A 89 -0.18 9.30 -19.95
CA ALA A 89 -0.92 9.54 -21.19
C ALA A 89 -2.34 10.08 -20.93
N ASP A 90 -3.04 9.53 -19.94
CA ASP A 90 -4.38 9.99 -19.54
C ASP A 90 -4.35 11.43 -19.01
N VAL A 91 -3.33 11.79 -18.22
CA VAL A 91 -3.11 13.15 -17.73
C VAL A 91 -2.83 14.12 -18.89
N GLU A 92 -1.99 13.74 -19.85
CA GLU A 92 -1.70 14.58 -21.01
C GLU A 92 -2.94 14.74 -21.91
N GLN A 93 -3.70 13.67 -22.13
CA GLN A 93 -4.93 13.71 -22.90
C GLN A 93 -5.98 14.59 -22.22
N ALA A 94 -6.13 14.50 -20.90
CA ALA A 94 -6.99 15.39 -20.12
C ALA A 94 -6.53 16.85 -20.21
N ALA A 95 -5.22 17.13 -20.21
CA ALA A 95 -4.68 18.46 -20.40
C ALA A 95 -4.92 19.00 -21.82
N ARG A 96 -4.80 18.16 -22.86
CA ARG A 96 -5.14 18.51 -24.26
C ARG A 96 -6.63 18.78 -24.41
N ALA A 97 -7.49 17.94 -23.82
CA ALA A 97 -8.93 18.12 -23.84
C ALA A 97 -9.32 19.48 -23.25
N LYS A 98 -8.77 19.85 -22.08
CA LYS A 98 -8.95 21.17 -21.46
C LYS A 98 -8.52 22.36 -22.33
N ARG A 99 -7.53 22.17 -23.23
CA ARG A 99 -7.11 23.20 -24.20
C ARG A 99 -8.04 23.28 -25.42
N SER A 100 -8.62 22.15 -25.81
CA SER A 100 -9.49 22.02 -26.99
C SER A 100 -10.95 22.44 -26.75
N VAL A 101 -11.46 22.25 -25.53
CA VAL A 101 -12.66 22.95 -25.08
C VAL A 101 -12.18 24.37 -24.82
N GLY A 102 -12.32 25.24 -25.82
CA GLY A 102 -11.71 26.58 -25.81
C GLY A 102 -11.86 27.26 -24.44
N ASN A 103 -10.82 27.98 -24.02
CA ASN A 103 -10.78 28.73 -22.78
C ASN A 103 -12.11 29.50 -22.63
N PHE A 104 -13.03 28.99 -21.79
CA PHE A 104 -14.27 29.68 -21.48
C PHE A 104 -13.82 31.05 -20.98
N GLY A 105 -14.13 32.08 -21.78
CA GLY A 105 -13.37 33.32 -21.86
C GLY A 105 -13.04 33.92 -20.49
N GLN A 106 -11.98 34.72 -20.45
CA GLN A 106 -11.52 35.46 -19.26
C GLN A 106 -12.56 36.42 -18.62
N HIS A 107 -13.83 36.34 -19.02
CA HIS A 107 -15.00 36.83 -18.31
C HIS A 107 -16.17 35.85 -18.54
N PRO A 108 -16.49 34.97 -17.59
CA PRO A 108 -17.81 34.36 -17.56
C PRO A 108 -18.83 35.43 -17.18
N ASP A 109 -19.62 35.92 -18.15
CA ASP A 109 -20.78 36.78 -17.89
C ASP A 109 -21.87 35.96 -17.19
N PHE A 110 -21.75 35.83 -15.87
CA PHE A 110 -22.77 35.22 -15.00
C PHE A 110 -24.04 36.09 -14.88
N ASP A 111 -24.01 37.33 -15.38
CA ASP A 111 -25.13 38.28 -15.33
C ASP A 111 -26.12 38.13 -16.50
N ARG A 112 -25.90 37.18 -17.41
CA ARG A 112 -26.87 36.91 -18.47
C ARG A 112 -28.08 36.19 -17.91
N LYS A 113 -29.09 36.97 -17.49
CA LYS A 113 -30.40 36.46 -17.05
C LYS A 113 -31.00 35.57 -18.14
N TRP A 114 -31.08 34.28 -17.84
CA TRP A 114 -31.74 33.29 -18.67
C TRP A 114 -33.20 33.70 -18.91
N SER A 115 -33.59 33.81 -20.19
CA SER A 115 -34.98 34.10 -20.58
C SER A 115 -35.55 32.93 -21.38
N PRO A 116 -36.61 32.26 -20.89
CA PRO A 116 -37.17 31.05 -21.51
C PRO A 116 -37.82 31.26 -22.89
N GLU A 117 -38.12 32.50 -23.27
CA GLU A 117 -38.77 32.81 -24.56
C GLU A 117 -37.86 32.62 -25.80
N GLN A 118 -36.54 32.53 -25.61
CA GLN A 118 -35.59 32.35 -26.73
C GLN A 118 -35.52 30.92 -27.27
N VAL A 119 -36.06 29.92 -26.55
CA VAL A 119 -35.99 28.51 -26.95
C VAL A 119 -37.00 28.16 -28.07
N ARG A 120 -38.02 29.00 -28.32
CA ARG A 120 -39.06 28.70 -29.33
C ARG A 120 -38.79 29.25 -30.74
N ARG A 121 -37.68 29.97 -30.97
CA ARG A 121 -37.38 30.62 -32.26
C ARG A 121 -36.27 29.93 -33.07
N GLY A 122 -36.04 28.63 -32.85
CA GLY A 122 -35.07 27.82 -33.60
C GLY A 122 -35.67 26.86 -34.63
N ASP A 123 -36.97 26.55 -34.55
CA ASP A 123 -37.61 25.54 -35.42
C ASP A 123 -38.70 26.17 -36.30
N ARG A 124 -38.29 26.86 -37.37
CA ARG A 124 -38.99 26.90 -38.66
C ARG A 124 -38.25 27.80 -39.64
N LEU A 125 -38.22 27.36 -40.90
CA LEU A 125 -37.68 28.00 -42.11
C LEU A 125 -36.17 27.68 -42.31
N SER A 126 -35.72 26.87 -43.27
CA SER A 126 -36.28 26.60 -44.61
C SER A 126 -35.72 25.28 -45.17
N ARG A 127 -36.61 24.34 -45.51
CA ARG A 127 -36.38 23.26 -46.47
C ARG A 127 -37.19 23.62 -47.72
N SER A 128 -36.51 24.00 -48.79
CA SER A 128 -37.00 24.06 -50.18
C SER A 128 -35.75 23.90 -51.06
N GLU A 129 -35.59 22.72 -51.69
CA GLU A 129 -35.65 22.50 -53.15
C GLU A 129 -34.39 22.98 -53.90
#